data_AF-A0A7C1PGP4-F1
#
_entry.id   AF-A0A7C1PGP4-F1
#
_cell.length_a   1.000
_cell.length_b   1.000
_cell.length_c   1.000
_cell.angle_alpha   90.00
_cell.angle_beta   90.00
_cell.angle_gamma   90.00
#
_symmetry.space_group_name_H-M   'P 1'
#
loop_
_entity.id
_entity.type
_entity.pdbx_description
1 polymer ?
#
loop_
_entity_poly.entity_id
_entity_poly.type
_entity_poly.pdbx_seq_one_letter_code
_entity_poly.pdbx_strand_id
1 'polypeptide(L)'
;MSRLTASRALDLYFLEARAKLLDLAAILDRFQAGEGAENLPQDSRWSQIRDALAVLNSDAPDKAERIQMIFSQAYDPSWPRPQPRL
;
A
#
# COMPACT_ATOMS: atom_id res chain seq x y z
N MET A 1 23.79 2.10 11.83
CA MET A 1 23.00 1.12 12.61
C MET A 1 23.17 -0.25 11.98
N SER A 2 23.46 -1.30 12.76
CA SER A 2 23.53 -2.67 12.23
C SER A 2 22.14 -3.17 11.87
N ARG A 3 22.02 -3.92 10.77
CA ARG A 3 20.76 -4.56 10.38
C ARG A 3 20.44 -5.71 11.36
N LEU A 4 19.16 -5.88 11.67
CA LEU A 4 18.67 -7.05 12.40
C LEU A 4 18.86 -8.31 11.56
N THR A 5 19.03 -9.46 12.22
CA THR A 5 18.88 -10.76 11.54
C THR A 5 17.43 -10.96 11.10
N ALA A 6 17.20 -11.79 10.09
CA ALA A 6 15.86 -12.10 9.60
C ALA A 6 14.96 -12.69 10.70
N SER A 7 15.48 -13.62 11.51
CA SER A 7 14.75 -14.21 12.64
C SER A 7 14.36 -13.16 13.68
N ARG A 8 15.28 -12.27 14.04
CA ARG A 8 14.99 -11.22 15.02
C ARG A 8 13.97 -10.21 14.51
N ALA A 9 14.05 -9.85 13.22
CA ALA A 9 13.04 -9.00 12.60
C ALA A 9 11.67 -9.69 12.59
N LEU A 10 11.61 -10.98 12.25
CA LEU A 10 10.38 -11.75 12.27
C LEU A 10 9.76 -11.77 13.68
N ASP A 11 10.54 -12.09 14.72
CA ASP A 11 10.05 -12.11 16.10
C ASP A 11 9.48 -10.77 16.57
N LEU A 12 10.12 -9.67 16.17
CA LEU A 12 9.70 -8.32 16.55
C LEU A 12 8.42 -7.88 15.84
N TYR A 13 8.24 -8.25 14.57
CA TYR A 13 7.18 -7.69 13.72
C TYR A 13 6.08 -8.69 13.35
N PHE A 14 6.18 -9.97 13.71
CA PHE A 14 5.23 -11.01 13.29
C PHE A 14 3.79 -10.69 13.70
N LEU A 15 3.56 -10.32 14.96
CA LEU A 15 2.20 -10.02 15.45
C LEU A 15 1.64 -8.75 14.81
N GLU A 16 2.47 -7.75 14.57
CA GLU A 16 2.08 -6.52 13.86
C GLU A 16 1.71 -6.82 12.40
N ALA A 17 2.54 -7.58 11.69
CA ALA A 17 2.27 -8.00 10.31
C ALA A 17 0.96 -8.79 10.23
N ARG A 18 0.74 -9.75 11.14
CA ARG A 18 -0.50 -10.51 11.23
C ARG A 18 -1.71 -9.61 11.45
N ALA A 19 -1.62 -8.63 12.34
CA ALA A 19 -2.72 -7.70 12.61
C ALA A 19 -3.06 -6.88 11.35
N LYS A 20 -2.06 -6.33 10.66
CA LYS A 20 -2.26 -5.56 9.42
C LYS A 20 -2.84 -6.41 8.29
N LEU A 21 -2.45 -7.68 8.17
CA LEU A 21 -3.01 -8.60 7.19
C LEU A 21 -4.51 -8.86 7.44
N LEU A 22 -4.90 -9.07 8.69
CA LEU A 22 -6.31 -9.27 9.06
C LEU A 22 -7.15 -8.01 8.83
N ASP A 23 -6.61 -6.85 9.19
CA ASP A 23 -7.28 -5.56 8.97
C ASP A 23 -7.50 -5.29 7.48
N LEU A 24 -6.45 -5.47 6.66
CA LEU A 24 -6.55 -5.32 5.21
C LEU A 24 -7.53 -6.31 4.59
N ALA A 25 -7.51 -7.58 5.01
CA ALA A 25 -8.49 -8.57 4.53
C ALA A 25 -9.94 -8.13 4.84
N ALA A 26 -10.21 -7.70 6.08
CA ALA A 26 -11.53 -7.23 6.47
C ALA A 26 -11.96 -5.95 5.74
N ILE A 27 -11.03 -5.08 5.33
CA ILE A 27 -11.32 -3.92 4.49
C ILE A 27 -11.74 -4.37 3.08
N LEU A 28 -10.99 -5.32 2.48
CA LEU A 28 -11.29 -5.85 1.15
C LEU A 28 -12.65 -6.59 1.12
N ASP A 29 -12.97 -7.35 2.16
CA ASP A 29 -14.27 -8.03 2.30
C ASP A 29 -15.43 -7.02 2.32
N ARG A 30 -15.25 -5.88 3.00
CA ARG A 30 -16.27 -4.81 3.02
C ARG A 30 -16.51 -4.18 1.66
N PHE A 31 -15.46 -4.02 0.84
CA PHE A 31 -15.63 -3.52 -0.53
C PHE A 31 -16.48 -4.48 -1.36
N GLN A 32 -16.23 -5.79 -1.24
CA GLN A 32 -16.96 -6.81 -1.97
C GLN A 32 -18.39 -7.02 -1.47
N ALA A 33 -18.66 -6.76 -0.19
CA ALA A 33 -19.99 -6.84 0.40
C ALA A 33 -20.86 -5.59 0.15
N GLY A 34 -20.28 -4.51 -0.38
CA GLY A 34 -21.00 -3.26 -0.66
C GLY A 34 -21.94 -3.36 -1.85
N GLU A 35 -23.01 -2.54 -1.84
CA GLU A 35 -23.86 -2.36 -3.02
C GLU A 35 -23.03 -1.80 -4.19
N GLY A 36 -23.21 -2.37 -5.39
CA GLY A 36 -22.45 -1.98 -6.57
C GLY A 36 -21.03 -2.55 -6.65
N ALA A 37 -20.68 -3.57 -5.84
CA ALA A 37 -19.37 -4.24 -5.87
C ALA A 37 -18.98 -4.77 -7.26
N GLU A 38 -19.95 -5.10 -8.11
CA GLU A 38 -19.75 -5.46 -9.51
C GLU A 38 -19.07 -4.38 -10.34
N ASN A 39 -19.12 -3.11 -9.89
CA ASN A 39 -18.48 -1.98 -10.53
C ASN A 39 -17.04 -1.73 -10.05
N LEU A 40 -16.57 -2.40 -8.99
CA LEU A 40 -15.19 -2.25 -8.50
C LEU A 40 -14.13 -2.44 -9.58
N PRO A 41 -14.22 -3.43 -10.51
CA PRO A 41 -13.25 -3.56 -11.60
C PRO A 41 -13.13 -2.34 -12.53
N GLN A 42 -14.14 -1.46 -12.56
CA GLN A 42 -14.12 -0.23 -13.36
C GLN A 42 -13.55 0.97 -12.58
N ASP A 43 -13.39 0.85 -11.26
CA ASP A 43 -12.81 1.91 -10.43
C ASP A 43 -11.27 1.82 -10.47
N SER A 44 -10.62 2.88 -10.96
CA SER A 44 -9.15 2.96 -11.02
C SER A 44 -8.47 2.72 -9.67
N ARG A 45 -9.10 3.06 -8.54
CA ARG A 45 -8.56 2.84 -7.19
C ARG A 45 -8.52 1.36 -6.86
N TRP A 46 -9.47 0.56 -7.37
CA TRP A 46 -9.46 -0.88 -7.19
C TRP A 46 -8.26 -1.51 -7.91
N SER A 47 -7.97 -1.09 -9.15
CA SER A 47 -6.76 -1.53 -9.86
C SER A 47 -5.49 -1.22 -9.06
N GLN A 48 -5.35 0.00 -8.54
CA GLN A 48 -4.19 0.39 -7.73
C GLN A 48 -4.03 -0.48 -6.48
N ILE A 49 -5.12 -0.81 -5.78
CA ILE A 49 -5.10 -1.71 -4.62
C ILE A 49 -4.63 -3.12 -5.05
N ARG A 50 -5.14 -3.64 -6.17
CA ARG A 50 -4.74 -4.96 -6.69
C ARG A 50 -3.26 -5.00 -7.06
N ASP A 51 -2.76 -3.94 -7.68
CA ASP A 51 -1.33 -3.81 -8.04
C ASP A 51 -0.45 -3.74 -6.79
N ALA A 52 -0.88 -3.00 -5.75
CA ALA A 52 -0.16 -2.93 -4.48
C ALA A 52 -0.11 -4.29 -3.77
N LEU A 53 -1.19 -5.08 -3.81
CA LEU A 53 -1.22 -6.46 -3.29
C LEU A 53 -0.25 -7.37 -4.05
N ALA A 54 -0.13 -7.22 -5.37
CA ALA A 54 0.84 -7.96 -6.17
C ALA A 54 2.29 -7.61 -5.79
N VAL A 55 2.59 -6.33 -5.51
CA VAL A 55 3.90 -5.90 -4.99
C VAL A 55 4.19 -6.53 -3.63
N LEU A 56 3.20 -6.57 -2.73
CA LEU A 56 3.34 -7.22 -1.41
C LEU A 56 3.66 -8.71 -1.53
N ASN A 57 3.01 -9.41 -2.47
CA ASN A 57 3.19 -10.85 -2.69
C ASN A 57 4.46 -11.23 -3.49
N SER A 58 5.17 -10.26 -4.06
CA SER A 58 6.39 -10.52 -4.83
C SER A 58 7.63 -10.74 -3.94
N ASP A 59 8.77 -11.11 -4.52
CA ASP A 59 10.08 -11.07 -3.86
C ASP A 59 10.82 -9.73 -4.03
N ALA A 60 10.16 -8.72 -4.60
CA ALA A 60 10.80 -7.43 -4.86
C ALA A 60 11.22 -6.73 -3.55
N PRO A 61 12.41 -6.08 -3.51
CA PRO A 61 12.78 -5.21 -2.40
C PRO A 61 11.89 -3.94 -2.37
N ASP A 62 12.16 -3.02 -1.45
CA ASP A 62 11.57 -1.65 -1.37
C ASP A 62 10.05 -1.60 -1.64
N LYS A 63 9.30 -2.55 -1.08
CA LYS A 63 7.87 -2.69 -1.34
C LYS A 63 7.09 -1.43 -0.96
N ALA A 64 7.49 -0.77 0.13
CA ALA A 64 6.87 0.49 0.56
C ALA A 64 7.00 1.59 -0.49
N GLU A 65 8.18 1.78 -1.08
CA GLU A 65 8.40 2.75 -2.15
C GLU A 65 7.59 2.40 -3.40
N ARG A 66 7.63 1.13 -3.81
CA ARG A 66 6.88 0.64 -4.97
C ARG A 66 5.37 0.84 -4.82
N ILE A 67 4.82 0.54 -3.64
CA ILE A 67 3.41 0.78 -3.33
C ILE A 67 3.11 2.28 -3.32
N GLN A 68 3.97 3.10 -2.73
CA GLN A 68 3.77 4.55 -2.72
C GLN A 68 3.72 5.11 -4.14
N MET A 69 4.55 4.62 -5.05
CA MET A 69 4.54 5.06 -6.45
C MET A 69 3.25 4.71 -7.19
N ILE A 70 2.60 3.58 -6.85
CA ILE A 70 1.28 3.21 -7.43
C ILE A 70 0.21 4.27 -7.11
N PHE A 71 0.26 4.85 -5.91
CA PHE A 71 -0.70 5.86 -5.46
C PHE A 71 -0.24 7.31 -5.72
N SER A 72 0.94 7.51 -6.30
CA SER A 72 1.50 8.84 -6.55
C SER A 72 1.08 9.36 -7.92
N GLN A 73 0.85 10.67 -8.00
CA GLN A 73 0.74 11.34 -9.30
C GLN A 73 2.12 11.52 -9.92
N ALA A 74 2.17 11.61 -11.24
CA ALA A 74 3.40 11.98 -11.93
C ALA A 74 3.90 13.34 -11.43
N TYR A 75 5.22 13.48 -11.32
CA TYR A 75 5.81 14.76 -10.99
C TYR A 75 5.47 15.79 -12.07
N ASP A 76 4.84 16.88 -11.66
CA ASP A 76 4.58 18.03 -12.51
C ASP A 76 5.64 19.12 -12.26
N PRO A 77 6.53 19.44 -13.23
CA PRO A 77 7.51 20.51 -13.05
C PRO A 77 6.87 21.90 -12.89
N SER A 78 5.58 22.04 -13.22
CA SER A 78 4.80 23.28 -13.09
C SER A 78 4.02 23.38 -11.76
N TRP A 79 4.17 22.41 -10.85
CA TRP A 79 3.48 22.44 -9.54
C TRP A 79 3.73 23.76 -8.80
N PRO A 80 2.69 24.45 -8.27
CA PRO A 80 2.89 25.71 -7.56
C PRO A 80 3.79 25.52 -6.34
N ARG A 81 4.88 26.29 -6.29
CA ARG A 81 5.79 26.27 -5.15
C ARG A 81 5.15 27.06 -4.01
N PRO A 82 4.94 26.46 -2.82
CA PRO A 82 4.39 27.19 -1.70
C PRO A 82 5.35 28.33 -1.34
N GLN A 83 4.81 29.55 -1.28
CA GLN A 83 5.57 30.70 -0.80
C GLN A 83 5.69 30.61 0.73
N PRO A 84 6.84 31.01 1.31
CA PRO A 84 6.96 31.11 2.76
C PRO A 84 5.86 32.02 3.30
N ARG A 85 5.20 31.62 4.39
CA ARG A 85 4.35 32.55 5.13
C ARG A 85 5.27 33.56 5.83
N LEU A 86 5.13 34.84 5.48
CA LEU A 86 5.78 35.96 6.16
C LEU A 86 5.22 36.13 7.57
#